data_AF-Q68E11-F1
#
_entry.id   AF-Q68E11-F1
#
_cell.length_a   1.000
_cell.length_b   1.000
_cell.length_c   1.000
_cell.angle_alpha   90.00
_cell.angle_beta   90.00
_cell.angle_gamma   90.00
#
_symmetry.space_group_name_H-M   'P 1'
#
loop_
_entity.id
_entity.type
_entity.pdbx_description
1 polymer ?
#
loop_
_entity_poly.entity_id
_entity_poly.type
_entity_poly.pdbx_seq_one_letter_code
_entity_poly.pdbx_strand_id
1 'polypeptide(L)'
;FGNIKRDRAPFVFTSDMAYVINGGDKPSSRFHDFVDLCCQAYNLIRKHTHLFLNLLGLMLSCGIPELSDLEDLKYVYDALRPQDTEANATTYFTRLILASVVGGRESKTCSAVSSSGD
;
A
#
# COMPACT_ATOMS: atom_id res chain seq x y z
N PHE A 1 -11.40 20.42 12.09
CA PHE A 1 -11.83 19.06 11.73
C PHE A 1 -10.58 18.26 11.36
N GLY A 2 -10.42 17.11 11.99
CA GLY A 2 -9.12 16.48 12.30
C GLY A 2 -8.29 16.12 11.07
N ASN A 3 -7.06 16.62 11.05
CA ASN A 3 -6.00 16.22 10.14
C ASN A 3 -5.61 14.77 10.47
N ILE A 4 -6.33 13.79 9.91
CA ILE A 4 -5.92 12.38 10.01
C ILE A 4 -4.61 12.26 9.23
N LYS A 5 -3.49 12.32 9.95
CA LYS A 5 -2.20 11.85 9.45
C LYS A 5 -2.29 10.34 9.33
N ARG A 6 -2.99 9.85 8.29
CA ARG A 6 -2.98 8.43 7.91
C ARG A 6 -1.52 8.11 7.63
N ASP A 7 -0.94 7.24 8.44
CA ASP A 7 0.43 6.77 8.25
C ASP A 7 0.53 6.22 6.81
N ARG A 8 1.17 7.00 5.93
CA ARG A 8 1.15 6.77 4.48
C ARG A 8 2.25 5.78 4.10
N ALA A 9 2.41 4.71 4.86
CA ALA A 9 3.27 3.62 4.45
C ALA A 9 2.72 3.10 3.11
N PRO A 10 3.49 3.23 2.00
CA PRO A 10 2.99 2.91 0.67
C PRO A 10 2.69 1.41 0.52
N PHE A 11 3.28 0.59 1.39
CA PHE A 11 2.98 -0.83 1.56
C PHE A 11 3.34 -1.23 3.00
N VAL A 12 2.56 -2.12 3.61
CA VAL A 12 2.83 -2.63 4.97
C VAL A 12 3.22 -4.09 4.86
N PHE A 13 4.47 -4.38 5.19
CA PHE A 13 4.98 -5.74 5.20
C PHE A 13 6.07 -5.88 6.27
N THR A 14 5.79 -6.72 7.26
CA THR A 14 6.58 -6.81 8.49
C THR A 14 7.54 -7.99 8.47
N SER A 15 8.52 -7.99 9.39
CA SER A 15 9.41 -9.13 9.62
C SER A 15 8.66 -10.42 9.92
N ASP A 16 7.55 -10.33 10.65
CA ASP A 16 6.79 -11.49 11.13
C ASP A 16 6.02 -12.12 9.97
N MET A 17 5.45 -11.29 9.08
CA MET A 17 4.86 -11.76 7.82
C MET A 17 5.92 -12.47 6.96
N ALA A 18 7.11 -11.87 6.82
CA ALA A 18 8.21 -12.46 6.07
C ALA A 18 8.68 -13.79 6.68
N TYR A 19 8.75 -13.89 8.01
CA TYR A 19 9.11 -15.10 8.73
C TYR A 19 8.12 -16.24 8.46
N VAL A 20 6.82 -15.95 8.53
CA VAL A 20 5.77 -16.95 8.27
C VAL A 20 5.80 -17.42 6.82
N ILE A 21 5.90 -16.50 5.86
CA ILE A 21 5.98 -16.85 4.42
C ILE A 21 7.20 -17.73 4.14
N ASN A 22 8.35 -17.37 4.72
CA ASN A 22 9.58 -18.12 4.52
C ASN A 22 9.64 -19.44 5.30
N GLY A 23 8.83 -19.60 6.35
CA GLY A 23 8.95 -20.72 7.28
C GLY A 23 10.24 -20.65 8.10
N GLY A 24 10.72 -19.44 8.39
CA GLY A 24 11.98 -19.18 9.10
C GLY A 24 12.63 -17.86 8.68
N ASP A 25 13.83 -17.59 9.19
CA ASP A 25 14.53 -16.31 8.99
C ASP A 25 15.17 -16.15 7.60
N LYS A 26 15.29 -17.24 6.83
CA LYS A 26 15.96 -17.24 5.53
C LYS A 26 14.95 -17.11 4.39
N PRO A 27 15.22 -16.28 3.38
CA PRO A 27 14.41 -16.24 2.16
C PRO A 27 14.25 -17.62 1.54
N SER A 28 13.05 -17.93 1.08
CA SER A 28 12.70 -19.18 0.41
C SER A 28 12.00 -18.90 -0.93
N SER A 29 11.76 -19.95 -1.74
CA SER A 29 10.98 -19.82 -2.98
C SER A 29 9.58 -19.23 -2.73
N ARG A 30 8.99 -19.49 -1.56
CA ARG A 30 7.67 -18.98 -1.17
C ARG A 30 7.59 -17.46 -1.15
N PHE A 31 8.71 -16.79 -0.85
CA PHE A 31 8.73 -15.32 -0.89
C PHE A 31 8.66 -14.80 -2.32
N HIS A 32 9.28 -15.48 -3.29
CA HIS A 32 9.14 -15.14 -4.70
C HIS A 32 7.69 -15.36 -5.16
N ASP A 33 7.09 -16.49 -4.82
CA ASP A 33 5.68 -16.77 -5.13
C ASP A 33 4.73 -15.71 -4.55
N PHE A 34 5.00 -15.27 -3.32
CA PHE A 34 4.27 -14.17 -2.68
C PHE A 34 4.39 -12.86 -3.46
N VAL A 35 5.61 -12.47 -3.83
CA VAL A 35 5.85 -11.25 -4.62
C VAL A 35 5.14 -11.33 -5.97
N ASP A 36 5.23 -12.47 -6.66
CA ASP A 36 4.60 -12.67 -7.97
C ASP A 36 3.07 -12.58 -7.88
N LEU A 37 2.46 -13.21 -6.88
CA LEU A 37 1.02 -13.12 -6.63
C LEU A 37 0.59 -11.68 -6.33
N CYS A 38 1.36 -10.96 -5.50
CA CYS A 38 1.11 -9.55 -5.20
C CYS A 38 1.18 -8.68 -6.46
N CYS A 39 2.19 -8.86 -7.31
CA CYS A 39 2.32 -8.12 -8.56
C CYS A 39 1.20 -8.44 -9.55
N GLN A 40 0.75 -9.69 -9.63
CA GLN A 40 -0.41 -10.08 -10.44
C GLN A 40 -1.69 -9.40 -9.95
N ALA A 41 -1.95 -9.45 -8.64
CA ALA A 41 -3.12 -8.81 -8.03
C ALA A 41 -3.11 -7.29 -8.25
N TYR A 42 -1.97 -6.63 -8.04
CA TYR A 42 -1.81 -5.19 -8.29
C TYR A 42 -2.08 -4.84 -9.76
N ASN A 43 -1.55 -5.62 -10.70
CA ASN A 43 -1.80 -5.44 -12.13
C ASN A 43 -3.27 -5.67 -12.52
N LEU A 44 -3.97 -6.59 -11.86
CA LEU A 44 -5.40 -6.79 -12.08
C LEU A 44 -6.20 -5.58 -11.59
N ILE A 45 -5.94 -5.11 -10.37
CA ILE A 45 -6.65 -3.98 -9.76
C ILE A 45 -6.44 -2.71 -10.60
N ARG A 46 -5.20 -2.38 -10.99
CA ARG A 46 -4.92 -1.15 -11.75
C ARG A 46 -5.61 -1.09 -13.11
N LYS A 47 -5.85 -2.24 -13.77
CA LYS A 47 -6.60 -2.31 -15.04
C LYS A 47 -8.05 -1.84 -14.87
N HIS A 48 -8.59 -1.96 -13.66
CA HIS A 48 -9.94 -1.55 -13.32
C HIS A 48 -10.01 -0.21 -12.57
N THR A 49 -8.95 0.62 -12.62
CA THR A 49 -8.87 1.90 -11.89
C THR A 49 -10.10 2.78 -12.10
N HIS A 50 -10.60 2.92 -13.33
CA HIS A 50 -11.78 3.73 -13.61
C HIS A 50 -13.04 3.26 -12.89
N LEU A 51 -13.22 1.95 -12.70
CA LEU A 51 -14.36 1.40 -11.94
C LEU A 51 -14.28 1.83 -10.47
N PHE A 52 -13.10 1.72 -9.87
CA PHE A 52 -12.87 2.16 -8.49
C PHE A 52 -13.08 3.67 -8.33
N LEU A 53 -12.56 4.47 -9.27
CA LEU A 53 -12.73 5.93 -9.21
C LEU A 53 -14.18 6.36 -9.39
N ASN A 54 -14.94 5.71 -10.27
CA ASN A 54 -16.37 6.00 -10.44
C ASN A 54 -17.15 5.66 -9.17
N LEU A 55 -16.87 4.49 -8.57
CA LEU A 55 -17.51 4.07 -7.32
C LEU A 55 -17.20 5.06 -6.18
N LEU A 56 -15.93 5.43 -6.01
CA LEU A 56 -15.52 6.40 -5.00
C LEU A 56 -16.07 7.80 -5.28
N GLY A 57 -16.18 8.21 -6.55
CA GLY A 57 -16.81 9.48 -6.93
C GLY A 57 -18.31 9.54 -6.60
N LEU A 58 -19.03 8.42 -6.70
CA LEU A 58 -20.40 8.33 -6.19
C LEU A 58 -20.44 8.46 -4.67
N MET A 59 -19.49 7.84 -3.95
CA MET A 59 -19.37 7.95 -2.50
C MET A 59 -19.04 9.37 -2.02
N LEU A 60 -18.20 10.11 -2.76
CA LEU A 60 -17.97 11.55 -2.52
C LEU A 60 -19.30 12.32 -2.55
N SER A 61 -20.13 12.04 -3.56
CA SER A 61 -21.41 12.71 -3.77
C SER A 61 -22.42 12.42 -2.66
N CYS A 62 -22.25 11.31 -1.92
CA CYS A 62 -23.06 10.94 -0.77
C CYS A 62 -22.66 11.63 0.55
N GLY A 63 -21.59 12.45 0.56
CA GLY A 63 -21.19 13.23 1.73
C GLY A 63 -20.51 12.42 2.83
N ILE A 64 -19.79 11.35 2.48
CA ILE A 64 -19.03 10.54 3.45
C ILE A 64 -17.82 11.37 3.93
N PRO A 65 -17.69 11.66 5.23
CA PRO A 65 -16.65 12.58 5.73
C PRO A 65 -15.21 12.06 5.54
N GLU A 66 -15.01 10.75 5.34
CA GLU A 66 -13.71 10.13 5.10
C GLU A 66 -13.17 10.30 3.68
N LEU A 67 -14.03 10.73 2.75
CA LEU A 67 -13.76 10.97 1.34
C LEU A 67 -14.37 12.36 1.04
N SER A 68 -13.60 13.42 1.30
CA SER A 68 -14.13 14.79 1.30
C SER A 68 -13.84 15.53 0.01
N ASP A 69 -12.72 15.21 -0.66
CA ASP A 69 -12.19 16.05 -1.72
C ASP A 69 -11.69 15.25 -2.94
N LEU A 70 -11.56 15.94 -4.08
CA LEU A 70 -11.03 15.35 -5.32
C LEU A 70 -9.59 14.85 -5.15
N GLU A 71 -8.85 15.41 -4.20
CA GLU A 71 -7.52 14.98 -3.79
C GLU A 71 -7.49 13.53 -3.32
N ASP A 72 -8.57 13.02 -2.71
CA ASP A 72 -8.67 11.62 -2.28
C ASP A 72 -8.75 10.66 -3.47
N LEU A 73 -9.51 11.03 -4.51
CA LEU A 73 -9.57 10.27 -5.76
C LEU A 73 -8.23 10.32 -6.50
N LYS A 74 -7.57 11.48 -6.50
CA LYS A 74 -6.25 11.64 -7.08
C LYS A 74 -5.22 10.74 -6.39
N TYR A 75 -5.27 10.63 -5.07
CA TYR A 75 -4.41 9.71 -4.32
C TYR A 75 -4.60 8.26 -4.78
N VAL A 76 -5.84 7.80 -4.95
CA VAL A 76 -6.12 6.44 -5.45
C VAL A 76 -5.61 6.25 -6.87
N TYR A 77 -5.82 7.22 -7.76
CA TYR A 77 -5.28 7.18 -9.13
C TYR A 77 -3.76 7.09 -9.14
N ASP A 78 -3.09 7.95 -8.37
CA ASP A 78 -1.63 8.00 -8.28
C ASP A 78 -1.04 6.73 -7.65
N ALA A 79 -1.77 6.10 -6.72
CA ALA A 79 -1.39 4.82 -6.10
C ALA A 79 -1.55 3.62 -7.05
N LEU A 80 -2.60 3.61 -7.87
CA LEU A 80 -2.87 2.51 -8.82
C LEU A 80 -2.06 2.61 -10.12
N ARG A 81 -1.58 3.81 -10.48
CA ARG A 81 -0.73 4.06 -11.64
C ARG A 81 -1.26 3.37 -12.92
N PRO A 82 -2.53 3.62 -13.32
CA PRO A 82 -3.13 2.95 -14.48
C PRO A 82 -2.38 3.17 -15.80
N GLN A 83 -1.65 4.29 -15.91
CA GLN A 83 -0.84 4.66 -17.07
C GLN A 83 0.42 3.80 -17.28
N ASP A 84 0.88 3.08 -16.26
CA ASP A 84 2.10 2.28 -16.37
C ASP A 84 1.86 1.00 -17.20
N THR A 85 2.92 0.49 -17.81
CA THR A 85 2.90 -0.87 -18.38
C THR A 85 2.89 -1.90 -17.26
N GLU A 86 2.51 -3.14 -17.57
CA GLU A 86 2.51 -4.22 -16.56
C GLU A 86 3.90 -4.45 -15.97
N ALA A 87 4.95 -4.40 -16.80
CA ALA A 87 6.34 -4.55 -16.35
C ALA A 87 6.78 -3.41 -15.41
N ASN A 88 6.41 -2.16 -15.72
CA ASN A 88 6.72 -1.02 -14.87
C ASN A 88 5.97 -1.09 -13.54
N ALA A 89 4.69 -1.46 -13.58
CA ALA A 89 3.85 -1.65 -12.41
C ALA A 89 4.38 -2.77 -11.49
N THR A 90 4.80 -3.90 -12.07
CA THR A 90 5.45 -5.01 -11.35
C THR A 90 6.73 -4.52 -10.66
N THR A 91 7.62 -3.86 -11.40
CA THR A 91 8.89 -3.33 -10.85
C THR A 91 8.64 -2.36 -9.70
N TYR A 92 7.66 -1.47 -9.85
CA TYR A 92 7.26 -0.53 -8.80
C TYR A 92 6.77 -1.25 -7.55
N PHE A 93 5.85 -2.21 -7.69
CA PHE A 93 5.25 -2.91 -6.56
C PHE A 93 6.27 -3.81 -5.84
N THR A 94 7.16 -4.49 -6.57
CA THR A 94 8.27 -5.24 -5.99
C THR A 94 9.16 -4.34 -5.13
N ARG A 95 9.48 -3.13 -5.60
CA ARG A 95 10.27 -2.16 -4.82
C ARG A 95 9.56 -1.74 -3.53
N LEU A 96 8.24 -1.57 -3.55
CA LEU A 96 7.47 -1.26 -2.34
C LEU A 96 7.54 -2.39 -1.31
N ILE A 97 7.37 -3.65 -1.75
CA ILE A 97 7.47 -4.82 -0.87
C ILE A 97 8.86 -4.88 -0.23
N LEU A 98 9.92 -4.76 -1.04
CA LEU A 98 11.30 -4.83 -0.56
C LEU A 98 11.67 -3.65 0.36
N ALA A 99 11.23 -2.44 0.03
CA ALA A 99 11.45 -1.27 0.88
C ALA A 99 10.77 -1.43 2.25
N SER A 100 9.61 -2.08 2.30
CA SER A 100 8.89 -2.34 3.55
C SER A 100 9.61 -3.34 4.46
N VAL A 101 10.28 -4.34 3.88
CA VAL A 101 11.16 -5.27 4.62
C VAL A 101 12.34 -4.54 5.28
N VAL A 102 12.94 -3.57 4.58
CA VAL A 102 14.09 -2.80 5.07
C VAL A 102 13.66 -1.76 6.10
N GLY A 103 12.57 -1.05 5.85
CA GLY A 103 12.02 0.00 6.71
C GLY A 103 11.36 -0.51 8.01
N GLY A 104 10.99 -1.80 8.07
CA GLY A 104 10.42 -2.42 9.28
C GLY A 104 11.34 -2.38 10.52
N ARG A 105 12.65 -2.14 10.34
CA ARG A 105 13.59 -1.89 11.45
C ARG A 105 13.56 -0.45 11.97
N GLU A 106 13.11 0.52 11.18
CA GLU A 106 13.05 1.94 11.54
C GLU A 106 11.62 2.41 11.90
N SER A 107 10.58 1.79 11.31
CA SER A 107 9.17 2.17 11.55
C SER A 107 8.64 1.84 12.95
N LYS A 108 9.30 0.96 13.73
CA LYS A 108 8.95 0.76 15.15
C LYS A 108 9.29 1.99 16.01
N THR A 109 10.16 2.89 15.54
CA THR A 109 10.56 4.08 16.31
C THR A 109 9.55 5.24 16.16
N CYS A 110 8.83 5.35 15.03
CA CYS A 110 7.84 6.42 14.83
C CYS A 110 6.52 6.20 15.57
N SER A 111 6.16 4.96 15.94
CA SER A 111 4.96 4.69 16.74
C SER A 111 5.17 4.85 18.27
N ALA A 112 6.41 5.08 18.73
CA ALA A 112 6.73 5.21 20.16
C ALA A 112 6.93 6.67 20.63
N VAL A 113 6.99 7.65 19.73
CA VAL A 113 7.08 9.09 20.05
C VAL A 113 5.71 9.74 19.90
N SER A 114 4.74 9.35 20.72
CA SER A 114 3.52 10.16 20.95
C SER A 114 2.78 9.87 22.26
N SER A 115 3.34 9.05 23.15
CA SER A 115 2.72 8.68 24.44
C SER A 115 3.60 9.01 25.65
N SER A 116 4.31 10.13 25.63
CA SER A 116 4.93 10.71 26.83
C SER A 116 5.00 12.23 26.69
N GLY A 117 4.09 12.91 27.39
CA GLY A 117 3.97 14.37 27.42
C GLY A 117 2.69 14.75 28.15
N ASP A 118 2.68 14.47 29.46
CA ASP A 118 1.89 15.23 30.44
C ASP A 118 2.34 16.71 30.45
#